data_AF-A0A6V7W4D5-F1
#
_entry.id   AF-A0A6V7W4D5-F1
#
_cell.length_a   1.000
_cell.length_b   1.000
_cell.length_c   1.000
_cell.angle_alpha   90.00
_cell.angle_beta   90.00
_cell.angle_gamma   90.00
#
_symmetry.space_group_name_H-M   'P 1'
#
loop_
_entity.id
_entity.type
_entity.pdbx_description
1 polymer ?
#
loop_
_entity_poly.entity_id
_entity_poly.type
_entity_poly.pdbx_seq_one_letter_code
_entity_poly.pdbx_strand_id
1 'polypeptide(L)'
;MSTQIERLNCAVKNYAWGKLGENSEVARLYVEGHEDKEINSDTPYAELWIGTHPDGPSRIHLTNVQLSEIITDKNKKKNIQLPFIMKIMSIRHTLSLQVHPTKEQAILLNKQNPINYPDQNHKPELAYALTRFELLCGFRPAGEILENMKAFPELCQAMGYQNTKQFIELSKQFSPDSYEMINALRKCFQQ
;
A
#
# COMPACT_ATOMS: atom_id res chain seq x y z
N MET A 1 -12.43 13.07 -33.12
CA MET A 1 -11.59 11.86 -33.04
C MET A 1 -12.44 10.77 -32.42
N SER A 2 -12.57 9.61 -33.06
CA SER A 2 -13.26 8.47 -32.46
C SER A 2 -12.51 8.07 -31.18
N THR A 3 -13.19 8.02 -30.03
CA THR A 3 -12.59 7.52 -28.80
C THR A 3 -12.52 6.00 -28.93
N GLN A 4 -11.36 5.48 -29.30
CA GLN A 4 -11.11 4.05 -29.35
C GLN A 4 -10.98 3.54 -27.91
N ILE A 5 -11.95 2.74 -27.47
CA ILE A 5 -11.95 2.06 -26.17
C ILE A 5 -11.33 0.69 -26.38
N GLU A 6 -10.29 0.38 -25.59
CA GLU A 6 -9.58 -0.90 -25.65
C GLU A 6 -9.78 -1.70 -24.36
N ARG A 7 -10.14 -2.98 -24.49
CA ARG A 7 -10.17 -3.93 -23.36
C ARG A 7 -8.73 -4.35 -23.04
N LEU A 8 -8.40 -4.44 -21.75
CA LEU A 8 -7.08 -4.85 -21.28
C LEU A 8 -7.11 -6.26 -20.70
N ASN A 9 -6.13 -7.07 -21.10
CA ASN A 9 -5.71 -8.25 -20.37
C ASN A 9 -4.72 -7.81 -19.28
N CYS A 10 -5.07 -8.04 -18.04
CA CYS A 10 -4.39 -7.59 -16.83
C CYS A 10 -3.71 -8.76 -16.10
N ALA A 11 -2.75 -8.43 -15.23
CA ALA A 11 -1.96 -9.44 -14.53
C ALA A 11 -2.49 -9.70 -13.12
N VAL A 12 -2.59 -10.97 -12.72
CA VAL A 12 -2.90 -11.36 -11.34
C VAL A 12 -1.61 -11.74 -10.60
N LYS A 13 -1.52 -11.33 -9.34
CA LYS A 13 -0.48 -11.75 -8.39
C LYS A 13 -1.07 -12.70 -7.37
N ASN A 14 -0.51 -13.90 -7.29
CA ASN A 14 -0.98 -14.97 -6.43
C ASN A 14 -0.20 -15.03 -5.10
N TYR A 15 -0.11 -13.90 -4.40
CA TYR A 15 0.60 -13.84 -3.12
C TYR A 15 -0.16 -14.57 -2.02
N ALA A 16 0.56 -15.27 -1.14
CA ALA A 16 -0.04 -16.15 -0.11
C ALA A 16 -1.06 -15.45 0.82
N TRP A 17 -0.90 -14.14 1.02
CA TRP A 17 -1.82 -13.34 1.84
C TRP A 17 -3.20 -13.11 1.20
N GLY A 18 -3.35 -13.40 -0.09
CA GLY A 18 -4.60 -13.22 -0.83
C GLY A 18 -5.71 -14.19 -0.41
N LYS A 19 -6.96 -13.83 -0.69
CA LYS A 19 -8.11 -14.76 -0.55
C LYS A 19 -8.01 -15.89 -1.57
N LEU A 20 -8.48 -17.08 -1.18
CA LEU A 20 -8.44 -18.28 -2.01
C LEU A 20 -9.64 -18.36 -2.95
N GLY A 21 -9.38 -18.71 -4.21
CA GLY A 21 -10.39 -19.05 -5.20
C GLY A 21 -11.56 -18.06 -5.25
N GLU A 22 -12.77 -18.61 -5.25
CA GLU A 22 -14.04 -17.88 -5.35
C GLU A 22 -14.28 -16.84 -4.23
N ASN A 23 -13.59 -16.98 -3.10
CA ASN A 23 -13.69 -16.01 -2.01
C ASN A 23 -12.93 -14.71 -2.32
N SER A 24 -12.14 -14.68 -3.39
CA SER A 24 -11.39 -13.52 -3.82
C SER A 24 -12.14 -12.69 -4.84
N GLU A 25 -12.34 -11.40 -4.54
CA GLU A 25 -12.81 -10.42 -5.52
C GLU A 25 -11.89 -10.31 -6.73
N VAL A 26 -10.58 -10.49 -6.52
CA VAL A 26 -9.61 -10.51 -7.62
C VAL A 26 -9.86 -11.71 -8.53
N ALA A 27 -10.14 -12.90 -7.98
CA ALA A 27 -10.43 -14.08 -8.78
C ALA A 27 -11.69 -13.88 -9.64
N ARG A 28 -12.79 -13.44 -9.01
CA ARG A 28 -14.08 -13.23 -9.69
C ARG A 28 -13.99 -12.20 -10.82
N LEU A 29 -13.40 -11.04 -10.53
CA LEU A 29 -13.18 -10.00 -11.53
C LEU A 29 -12.21 -10.44 -12.63
N TYR A 30 -11.20 -11.23 -12.27
CA TYR A 30 -10.24 -11.73 -13.26
C TYR A 30 -10.91 -12.66 -14.27
N VAL A 31 -11.68 -13.66 -13.84
CA VAL A 31 -12.33 -14.59 -14.77
C VAL A 31 -13.47 -13.96 -15.56
N GLU A 32 -14.23 -13.03 -14.96
CA GLU A 32 -15.25 -12.27 -15.69
C GLU A 32 -14.61 -11.36 -16.75
N GLY A 33 -13.44 -10.80 -16.42
CA GLY A 33 -12.70 -9.88 -17.29
C GLY A 33 -11.82 -10.55 -18.34
N HIS A 34 -11.56 -11.87 -18.27
CA HIS A 34 -10.59 -12.57 -19.13
C HIS A 34 -11.14 -13.91 -19.61
N GLU A 35 -11.27 -14.05 -20.93
CA GLU A 35 -11.68 -15.30 -21.57
C GLU A 35 -10.69 -16.43 -21.28
N ASP A 36 -11.19 -17.66 -21.23
CA ASP A 36 -10.42 -18.88 -20.95
C ASP A 36 -9.68 -18.89 -19.60
N LYS A 37 -10.17 -18.12 -18.62
CA LYS A 37 -9.69 -18.16 -17.24
C LYS A 37 -10.73 -18.79 -16.33
N GLU A 38 -10.26 -19.73 -15.52
CA GLU A 38 -11.05 -20.41 -14.50
C GLU A 38 -10.46 -20.14 -13.12
N ILE A 39 -11.32 -20.15 -12.11
CA ILE A 39 -10.94 -19.97 -10.72
C ILE A 39 -10.43 -21.32 -10.19
N ASN A 40 -9.21 -21.33 -9.69
CA ASN A 40 -8.68 -22.46 -8.93
C ASN A 40 -8.95 -22.23 -7.44
N SER A 41 -9.69 -23.15 -6.81
CA SER A 41 -10.14 -23.03 -5.41
C SER A 41 -9.00 -22.88 -4.41
N ASP A 42 -7.85 -23.48 -4.66
CA ASP A 42 -6.70 -23.53 -3.74
C ASP A 42 -5.66 -22.44 -4.02
N THR A 43 -5.86 -21.65 -5.07
CA THR A 43 -4.95 -20.56 -5.45
C THR A 43 -5.32 -19.28 -4.71
N PRO A 44 -4.36 -18.59 -4.06
CA PRO A 44 -4.60 -17.25 -3.55
C PRO A 44 -4.57 -16.24 -4.69
N TYR A 45 -5.60 -15.41 -4.78
CA TYR A 45 -5.70 -14.32 -5.75
C TYR A 45 -5.60 -13.00 -5.00
N ALA A 46 -4.41 -12.39 -4.98
CA ALA A 46 -4.08 -11.30 -4.05
C ALA A 46 -4.24 -9.92 -4.68
N GLU A 47 -3.64 -9.69 -5.85
CA GLU A 47 -3.71 -8.40 -6.56
C GLU A 47 -4.04 -8.58 -8.04
N LEU A 48 -4.95 -7.78 -8.59
CA LEU A 48 -5.12 -7.57 -10.05
C LEU A 48 -4.45 -6.26 -10.43
N TRP A 49 -3.47 -6.30 -11.32
CA TRP A 49 -2.66 -5.14 -11.72
C TRP A 49 -3.12 -4.60 -13.06
N ILE A 50 -3.39 -3.31 -13.09
CA ILE A 50 -3.91 -2.60 -14.26
C ILE A 50 -3.00 -1.39 -14.51
N GLY A 51 -2.30 -1.42 -15.65
CA GLY A 51 -1.37 -0.36 -16.05
C GLY A 51 -0.17 -0.89 -16.81
N THR A 52 0.95 -0.18 -16.74
CA THR A 52 2.15 -0.47 -17.55
C THR A 52 3.31 -1.09 -16.78
N HIS A 53 3.12 -1.35 -15.48
CA HIS A 53 4.21 -1.76 -14.60
C HIS A 53 4.92 -3.02 -15.10
N PRO A 54 6.27 -3.04 -15.16
CA PRO A 54 7.03 -4.15 -15.74
C PRO A 54 6.73 -5.54 -15.16
N ASP A 55 6.53 -5.65 -13.85
CA ASP A 55 6.22 -6.94 -13.22
C ASP A 55 4.83 -7.49 -13.57
N GLY A 56 3.90 -6.65 -14.03
CA GLY A 56 2.53 -7.05 -14.35
C GLY A 56 1.94 -6.16 -15.44
N PRO A 57 2.51 -6.18 -16.66
CA PRO A 57 2.13 -5.25 -17.71
C PRO A 57 0.77 -5.63 -18.28
N SER A 58 -0.17 -4.69 -18.33
CA SER A 58 -1.41 -4.89 -19.08
C SER A 58 -1.15 -4.94 -20.58
N ARG A 59 -1.98 -5.70 -21.30
CA ARG A 59 -1.91 -5.87 -22.75
C ARG A 59 -3.26 -5.58 -23.37
N ILE A 60 -3.29 -5.10 -24.61
CA ILE A 60 -4.54 -4.94 -25.36
C ILE A 60 -5.10 -6.34 -25.63
N HIS A 61 -6.39 -6.53 -25.37
CA HIS A 61 -7.03 -7.84 -25.43
C HIS A 61 -6.91 -8.49 -26.83
N LEU A 62 -7.25 -7.75 -27.89
CA LEU A 62 -7.31 -8.27 -29.26
C LEU A 62 -5.94 -8.49 -29.91
N THR A 63 -4.95 -7.65 -29.60
CA THR A 63 -3.63 -7.66 -30.26
C THR A 63 -2.54 -8.25 -29.39
N ASN A 64 -2.80 -8.41 -28.09
CA ASN A 64 -1.84 -8.84 -27.07
C ASN A 64 -0.58 -7.94 -26.94
N VAL A 65 -0.59 -6.77 -27.56
CA VAL A 65 0.49 -5.77 -27.46
C VAL A 65 0.47 -5.12 -26.08
N GLN A 66 1.64 -4.83 -25.49
CA GLN A 66 1.68 -4.18 -24.17
C GLN A 66 1.07 -2.78 -24.23
N LEU A 67 0.33 -2.42 -23.18
CA LEU A 67 -0.21 -1.07 -23.04
C LEU A 67 0.92 -0.01 -23.08
N SER A 68 2.07 -0.33 -22.49
CA SER A 68 3.24 0.56 -22.49
C SER A 68 3.74 0.89 -23.89
N GLU A 69 3.65 -0.05 -24.84
CA GLU A 69 4.05 0.15 -26.24
C GLU A 69 3.01 1.01 -26.99
N ILE A 70 1.73 0.75 -26.78
CA ILE A 70 0.63 1.46 -27.44
C ILE A 70 0.58 2.94 -27.08
N ILE A 71 0.79 3.28 -25.80
CA ILE A 71 0.76 4.67 -25.34
C ILE A 71 2.07 5.41 -25.63
N THR A 72 3.11 4.71 -26.10
CA THR A 72 4.39 5.30 -26.44
C THR A 72 4.32 5.94 -27.82
N ASP A 73 4.71 7.21 -27.90
CA ASP A 73 4.92 7.88 -29.18
C ASP A 73 5.95 7.10 -30.01
N LYS A 74 5.63 6.83 -31.28
CA LYS A 74 6.49 6.12 -32.23
C LYS A 74 7.89 6.74 -32.36
N ASN A 75 8.05 8.03 -32.04
CA ASN A 75 9.34 8.73 -32.08
C ASN A 75 10.20 8.50 -30.82
N LYS A 76 9.66 7.88 -29.76
CA LYS A 76 10.40 7.63 -28.51
C LYS A 76 11.05 6.24 -28.54
N LYS A 77 12.29 6.19 -28.03
CA LYS A 77 13.09 4.95 -27.95
C LYS A 77 12.78 4.07 -26.72
N LYS A 78 12.00 4.56 -25.77
CA LYS A 78 11.66 3.84 -24.52
C LYS A 78 10.16 3.88 -24.28
N ASN A 79 9.62 2.76 -23.83
CA ASN A 79 8.21 2.64 -23.49
C ASN A 79 7.86 3.59 -22.33
N ILE A 80 6.73 4.28 -22.47
CA ILE A 80 6.15 5.14 -21.45
C ILE A 80 5.55 4.27 -20.36
N GLN A 81 5.84 4.66 -19.13
CA GLN A 81 5.20 4.12 -17.94
C GLN A 81 4.14 5.12 -17.48
N LEU A 82 2.95 4.63 -17.16
CA LEU A 82 1.93 5.44 -16.50
C LEU A 82 2.48 5.92 -15.14
N PRO A 83 2.14 7.15 -14.72
CA PRO A 83 2.59 7.70 -13.44
C PRO A 83 1.87 7.07 -12.24
N PHE A 84 1.02 6.07 -12.46
CA PHE A 84 0.30 5.31 -11.45
C PHE A 84 0.14 3.85 -11.88
N ILE A 85 -0.15 3.00 -10.91
CA ILE A 85 -0.68 1.65 -11.12
C ILE A 85 -2.01 1.56 -10.38
N MET A 86 -3.03 1.02 -11.04
CA MET A 86 -4.27 0.67 -10.37
C MET A 86 -4.22 -0.80 -9.97
N LYS A 87 -4.64 -1.08 -8.73
CA LYS A 87 -4.72 -2.43 -8.21
C LYS A 87 -6.09 -2.70 -7.61
N ILE A 88 -6.62 -3.89 -7.84
CA ILE A 88 -7.66 -4.46 -6.99
C ILE A 88 -6.99 -5.46 -6.08
N MET A 89 -7.28 -5.40 -4.78
CA MET A 89 -6.66 -6.25 -3.77
C MET A 89 -7.72 -7.09 -3.06
N SER A 90 -7.46 -8.38 -2.88
CA SER A 90 -8.32 -9.27 -2.10
C SER A 90 -7.56 -9.88 -0.93
N ILE A 91 -7.72 -9.28 0.24
CA ILE A 91 -6.86 -9.52 1.41
C ILE A 91 -7.51 -10.58 2.32
N ARG A 92 -6.76 -11.64 2.63
CA ARG A 92 -7.13 -12.70 3.60
C ARG A 92 -6.30 -12.59 4.88
N HIS A 93 -5.01 -12.35 4.74
CA HIS A 93 -4.09 -12.16 5.86
C HIS A 93 -3.62 -10.71 5.90
N THR A 94 -3.43 -10.18 7.12
CA THR A 94 -2.93 -8.82 7.34
C THR A 94 -1.60 -8.61 6.64
N LEU A 95 -1.46 -7.47 5.97
CA LEU A 95 -0.20 -7.05 5.36
C LEU A 95 0.74 -6.48 6.40
N SER A 96 2.01 -6.33 6.04
CA SER A 96 3.01 -5.66 6.86
C SER A 96 2.58 -4.22 7.16
N LEU A 97 2.90 -3.71 8.36
CA LEU A 97 2.88 -2.26 8.58
C LEU A 97 3.89 -1.60 7.64
N GLN A 98 3.48 -0.52 7.00
CA GLN A 98 4.27 0.16 5.97
C GLN A 98 4.36 1.64 6.25
N VAL A 99 5.52 2.21 5.95
CA VAL A 99 5.77 3.65 5.89
C VAL A 99 6.51 3.91 4.58
N HIS A 100 6.05 4.88 3.82
CA HIS A 100 6.72 5.28 2.59
C HIS A 100 7.63 6.49 2.85
N PRO A 101 8.89 6.45 2.38
CA PRO A 101 9.79 7.58 2.50
C PRO A 101 9.27 8.78 1.70
N THR A 102 9.69 9.99 2.12
CA THR A 102 9.59 11.17 1.23
C THR A 102 10.45 10.97 -0.01
N LYS A 103 10.28 11.82 -1.04
CA LYS A 103 11.06 11.70 -2.27
C LYS A 103 12.56 11.85 -2.01
N GLU A 104 12.95 12.79 -1.15
CA GLU A 104 14.35 13.04 -0.77
C GLU A 104 14.94 11.82 -0.04
N GLN A 105 14.16 11.21 0.86
CA GLN A 105 14.54 9.99 1.57
C GLN A 105 14.65 8.80 0.62
N ALA A 106 13.73 8.64 -0.34
CA ALA A 106 13.74 7.56 -1.31
C ALA A 106 15.02 7.59 -2.18
N ILE A 107 15.43 8.78 -2.66
CA ILE A 107 16.69 8.96 -3.40
C ILE A 107 17.90 8.52 -2.55
N LEU A 108 17.93 8.91 -1.27
CA LEU A 108 19.02 8.54 -0.37
C LEU A 108 19.05 7.03 -0.09
N LEU A 109 17.89 6.44 0.20
CA LEU A 109 17.74 5.02 0.50
C LEU A 109 18.09 4.15 -0.70
N ASN A 110 17.63 4.52 -1.90
CA ASN A 110 18.00 3.84 -3.14
C ASN A 110 19.53 3.88 -3.38
N LYS A 111 20.17 5.02 -3.13
CA LYS A 111 21.64 5.15 -3.25
C LYS A 111 22.38 4.24 -2.25
N GLN A 112 21.86 4.10 -1.04
CA GLN A 112 22.50 3.32 0.04
C GLN A 112 22.22 1.81 -0.06
N ASN A 113 21.01 1.43 -0.47
CA ASN A 113 20.56 0.04 -0.54
C ASN A 113 19.55 -0.15 -1.69
N PRO A 114 20.01 -0.17 -2.95
CA PRO A 114 19.15 -0.24 -4.13
C PRO A 114 18.39 -1.56 -4.26
N ILE A 115 18.83 -2.62 -3.56
CA ILE A 115 18.14 -3.93 -3.57
C ILE A 115 16.81 -3.83 -2.83
N ASN A 116 16.80 -3.20 -1.64
CA ASN A 116 15.58 -3.06 -0.83
C ASN A 116 14.78 -1.80 -1.19
N TYR A 117 15.42 -0.79 -1.76
CA TYR A 117 14.79 0.45 -2.21
C TYR A 117 15.05 0.66 -3.70
N PRO A 118 14.40 -0.12 -4.58
CA PRO A 118 14.69 -0.07 -6.02
C PRO A 118 14.19 1.21 -6.72
N ASP A 119 13.31 1.97 -6.08
CA ASP A 119 12.73 3.21 -6.60
C ASP A 119 13.24 4.44 -5.84
N GLN A 120 13.46 5.54 -6.56
CA GLN A 120 13.87 6.85 -6.03
C GLN A 120 12.68 7.79 -5.77
N ASN A 121 11.45 7.33 -5.95
CA ASN A 121 10.25 8.14 -5.87
C ASN A 121 9.48 7.93 -4.56
N HIS A 122 8.73 8.96 -4.16
CA HIS A 122 7.70 8.83 -3.14
C HIS A 122 6.52 8.01 -3.67
N LYS A 123 5.79 7.34 -2.77
CA LYS A 123 4.70 6.42 -3.13
C LYS A 123 3.40 6.82 -2.44
N PRO A 124 2.69 7.84 -2.96
CA PRO A 124 1.35 8.15 -2.46
C PRO A 124 0.38 7.03 -2.88
N GLU A 125 -0.48 6.61 -1.95
CA GLU A 125 -1.46 5.55 -2.17
C GLU A 125 -2.85 6.04 -1.78
N LEU A 126 -3.87 5.56 -2.52
CA LEU A 126 -5.28 5.78 -2.22
C LEU A 126 -5.98 4.43 -2.17
N ALA A 127 -6.61 4.11 -1.04
CA ALA A 127 -7.41 2.91 -0.88
C ALA A 127 -8.89 3.24 -1.02
N TYR A 128 -9.61 2.45 -1.82
CA TYR A 128 -11.06 2.51 -1.93
C TYR A 128 -11.66 1.15 -1.58
N ALA A 129 -12.57 1.13 -0.60
CA ALA A 129 -13.16 -0.09 -0.08
C ALA A 129 -14.29 -0.58 -1.00
N LEU A 130 -14.06 -1.69 -1.71
CA LEU A 130 -15.09 -2.38 -2.52
C LEU A 130 -15.99 -3.30 -1.67
N THR A 131 -15.47 -3.76 -0.55
CA THR A 131 -16.17 -4.58 0.45
C THR A 131 -15.82 -4.03 1.84
N ARG A 132 -16.33 -4.64 2.92
CA ARG A 132 -15.88 -4.28 4.28
C ARG A 132 -14.35 -4.40 4.35
N PHE A 133 -13.73 -3.31 4.78
CA PHE A 133 -12.28 -3.14 4.79
C PHE A 133 -11.81 -2.56 6.12
N GLU A 134 -10.69 -3.07 6.63
CA GLU A 134 -10.08 -2.65 7.89
C GLU A 134 -8.64 -2.21 7.60
N LEU A 135 -8.24 -1.06 8.13
CA LEU A 135 -6.95 -0.43 7.88
C LEU A 135 -6.41 0.23 9.14
N LEU A 136 -5.11 0.05 9.38
CA LEU A 136 -4.35 0.89 10.30
C LEU A 136 -3.74 2.04 9.50
N CYS A 137 -4.09 3.29 9.84
CA CYS A 137 -3.62 4.48 9.14
C CYS A 137 -3.29 5.59 10.15
N GLY A 138 -2.01 5.98 10.17
CA GLY A 138 -1.51 7.02 11.05
C GLY A 138 -1.47 6.61 12.53
N PHE A 139 -1.05 7.56 13.36
CA PHE A 139 -1.09 7.42 14.82
C PHE A 139 -2.48 7.79 15.34
N ARG A 140 -2.88 7.13 16.43
CA ARG A 140 -4.04 7.56 17.21
C ARG A 140 -3.79 8.94 17.85
N PRO A 141 -4.84 9.72 18.17
CA PRO A 141 -4.72 10.91 18.99
C PRO A 141 -3.96 10.62 20.29
N ALA A 142 -3.16 11.57 20.78
CA ALA A 142 -2.29 11.30 21.91
C ALA A 142 -3.08 10.96 23.18
N GLY A 143 -4.33 11.45 23.29
CA GLY A 143 -5.23 11.14 24.40
C GLY A 143 -5.66 9.68 24.42
N GLU A 144 -5.93 9.08 23.26
CA GLU A 144 -6.23 7.64 23.17
C GLU A 144 -5.01 6.79 23.50
N ILE A 145 -3.82 7.24 23.09
CA ILE A 145 -2.56 6.57 23.41
C ILE A 145 -2.30 6.62 24.92
N LEU A 146 -2.60 7.75 25.57
CA LEU A 146 -2.52 7.89 27.02
C LEU A 146 -3.44 6.89 27.74
N GLU A 147 -4.68 6.73 27.29
CA GLU A 147 -5.60 5.73 27.86
C GLU A 147 -5.07 4.30 27.66
N ASN A 148 -4.49 4.00 26.49
CA ASN A 148 -3.83 2.70 26.25
C ASN A 148 -2.64 2.48 27.19
N MET A 149 -1.82 3.51 27.44
CA MET A 149 -0.69 3.40 28.38
C MET A 149 -1.15 3.08 29.81
N LYS A 150 -2.30 3.63 30.25
CA LYS A 150 -2.90 3.32 31.55
C LYS A 150 -3.44 1.90 31.60
N ALA A 151 -4.08 1.45 30.52
CA ALA A 151 -4.67 0.13 30.42
C ALA A 151 -3.63 -1.00 30.27
N PHE A 152 -2.48 -0.71 29.66
CA PHE A 152 -1.47 -1.71 29.29
C PHE A 152 -0.06 -1.29 29.76
N PRO A 153 0.38 -1.70 30.96
CA PRO A 153 1.70 -1.35 31.49
C PRO A 153 2.88 -1.83 30.61
N GLU A 154 2.71 -2.91 29.85
CA GLU A 154 3.70 -3.43 28.91
C GLU A 154 3.99 -2.43 27.78
N LEU A 155 3.00 -1.62 27.39
CA LEU A 155 3.19 -0.53 26.44
C LEU A 155 4.13 0.54 27.01
N CYS A 156 3.97 0.87 28.30
CA CYS A 156 4.86 1.80 28.98
C CYS A 156 6.30 1.28 29.06
N GLN A 157 6.48 -0.04 29.21
CA GLN A 157 7.80 -0.66 29.18
C GLN A 157 8.40 -0.58 27.78
N ALA A 158 7.64 -0.95 26.74
CA ALA A 158 8.11 -0.94 25.35
C ALA A 158 8.46 0.48 24.86
N MET A 159 7.73 1.49 25.32
CA MET A 159 7.94 2.90 24.97
C MET A 159 8.88 3.64 25.93
N GLY A 160 9.43 2.93 26.92
CA GLY A 160 10.37 3.44 27.91
C GLY A 160 9.72 4.19 29.06
N TYR A 161 9.87 3.63 30.26
CA TYR A 161 9.18 4.09 31.47
C TYR A 161 9.37 5.58 31.80
N GLN A 162 10.58 6.12 31.61
CA GLN A 162 10.84 7.54 31.88
C GLN A 162 10.16 8.47 30.87
N ASN A 163 10.15 8.08 29.59
CA ASN A 163 9.52 8.86 28.53
C ASN A 163 8.00 8.86 28.71
N THR A 164 7.41 7.70 29.01
CA THR A 164 5.96 7.60 29.25
C THR A 164 5.53 8.31 30.52
N LYS A 165 6.31 8.25 31.60
CA LYS A 165 6.06 9.06 32.81
C LYS A 165 6.06 10.56 32.50
N GLN A 166 7.01 11.04 31.72
CA GLN A 166 7.06 12.45 31.31
C GLN A 166 5.84 12.83 30.46
N PHE A 167 5.46 11.96 29.51
CA PHE A 167 4.27 12.17 28.67
C PHE A 167 2.98 12.25 29.50
N ILE A 168 2.79 11.35 30.46
CA ILE A 168 1.64 11.35 31.38
C ILE A 168 1.62 12.60 32.26
N GLU A 169 2.77 13.13 32.68
CA GLU A 169 2.79 14.37 33.47
C GLU A 169 2.39 15.59 32.63
N LEU A 170 2.88 15.67 31.39
CA LEU A 170 2.53 16.73 30.45
C LEU A 170 1.04 16.71 30.08
N SER A 171 0.41 15.53 30.04
CA SER A 171 -1.00 15.41 29.71
C SER A 171 -1.94 16.07 30.73
N LYS A 172 -1.44 16.41 31.92
CA LYS A 172 -2.20 17.17 32.93
C LYS A 172 -2.23 18.67 32.65
N GLN A 173 -1.31 19.17 31.82
CA GLN A 173 -1.09 20.59 31.57
C GLN A 173 -1.50 21.00 30.15
N PHE A 174 -1.40 20.08 29.20
CA PHE A 174 -1.63 20.35 27.77
C PHE A 174 -2.79 19.51 27.23
N SER A 175 -3.45 20.03 26.19
CA SER A 175 -4.44 19.24 25.46
C SER A 175 -3.76 18.07 24.74
N PRO A 176 -4.43 16.91 24.59
CA PRO A 176 -3.77 15.73 24.03
C PRO A 176 -3.24 15.93 22.60
N ASP A 177 -3.87 16.77 21.79
CA ASP A 177 -3.44 17.04 20.42
C ASP A 177 -2.51 18.26 20.30
N SER A 178 -1.97 18.76 21.43
CA SER A 178 -1.03 19.88 21.43
C SER A 178 0.33 19.49 20.85
N TYR A 179 1.07 20.49 20.39
CA TYR A 179 2.44 20.31 19.88
C TYR A 179 3.37 19.70 20.95
N GLU A 180 3.22 20.11 22.22
CA GLU A 180 3.97 19.59 23.36
C GLU A 180 3.70 18.10 23.58
N MET A 181 2.42 17.70 23.53
CA MET A 181 2.02 16.29 23.69
C MET A 181 2.54 15.43 22.55
N ILE A 182 2.42 15.88 21.30
CA ILE A 182 2.94 15.17 20.13
C ILE A 182 4.48 15.02 20.21
N ASN A 183 5.18 16.07 20.64
CA ASN A 183 6.63 16.03 20.81
C ASN A 183 7.08 15.09 21.93
N ALA A 184 6.37 15.08 23.07
CA ALA A 184 6.65 14.16 24.16
C ALA A 184 6.39 12.72 23.74
N LEU A 185 5.29 12.47 23.01
CA LEU A 185 4.98 11.17 22.45
C LEU A 185 6.07 10.71 21.46
N ARG A 186 6.60 11.60 20.61
CA ARG A 186 7.70 11.27 19.68
C ARG A 186 8.90 10.68 20.41
N LYS A 187 9.28 11.22 21.57
CA LYS A 187 10.40 10.70 22.38
C LYS A 187 10.15 9.27 22.87
N CYS A 188 8.89 8.92 23.13
CA CYS A 188 8.51 7.57 23.55
C CYS A 188 8.75 6.51 22.45
N PHE A 189 8.84 6.92 21.18
CA PHE A 189 9.10 6.03 20.03
C PHE A 189 10.57 5.98 19.60
N GLN A 190 11.48 6.62 20.33
CA GLN A 190 12.92 6.73 20.00
C GLN A 190 13.82 5.88 20.91
N GLN A 191 13.25 4.92 21.64
CA GLN A 191 13.99 3.99 22.51
C GLN A 191 14.88 3.03 21.70
#